data_AF-G7K1Q2-F1
#
_entry.id   AF-G7K1Q2-F1
#
_cell.length_a   1.000
_cell.length_b   1.000
_cell.length_c   1.000
_cell.angle_alpha   90.00
_cell.angle_beta   90.00
_cell.angle_gamma   90.00
#
_symmetry.space_group_name_H-M   'P 1'
#
loop_
_entity.id
_entity.type
_entity.pdbx_description
1 polymer ?
#
loop_
_entity_poly.entity_id
_entity_poly.type
_entity_poly.pdbx_seq_one_letter_code
_entity_poly.pdbx_strand_id
1 'polypeptide(L)'
;MGGSRNVYLNYGLGRWGKEIIPYIEPKPPVGIHRYILVLFEQKGPIGMVEQPTSRVSFKTPYFSNQLNLSLHMATIYFNSQKEPQAKRH
;
A
#
# COMPACT_ATOMS: atom_id res chain seq x y z
N MET A 1 27.18 3.53 7.50
CA MET A 1 26.50 4.84 7.58
C MET A 1 26.10 5.27 6.17
N GLY A 2 24.92 4.86 5.71
CA GLY A 2 24.41 5.19 4.38
C GLY A 2 22.99 5.72 4.53
N GLY A 3 22.85 7.03 4.61
CA GLY A 3 21.57 7.69 4.80
C GLY A 3 20.74 7.63 3.52
N SER A 4 19.75 6.74 3.47
CA SER A 4 18.65 6.83 2.51
C SER A 4 17.74 7.98 2.91
N ARG A 5 18.07 9.19 2.44
CA ARG A 5 17.19 10.34 2.53
C ARG A 5 16.00 10.08 1.60
N ASN A 6 14.84 9.79 2.17
CA ASN A 6 13.59 9.80 1.42
C ASN A 6 13.36 11.24 0.94
N VAL A 7 13.38 11.42 -0.38
CA VAL A 7 13.11 12.69 -1.05
C VAL A 7 11.60 12.94 -0.96
N TYR A 8 11.20 13.86 -0.10
CA TYR A 8 9.83 14.38 -0.08
C TYR A 8 9.61 15.18 -1.37
N LEU A 9 8.83 14.65 -2.30
CA LEU A 9 8.29 15.45 -3.40
C LEU A 9 7.18 16.35 -2.84
N ASN A 10 7.57 17.55 -2.41
CA ASN A 10 6.65 18.65 -2.14
C ASN A 10 6.26 19.31 -3.48
N TYR A 11 5.12 18.90 -4.03
CA TYR A 11 4.39 19.71 -5.01
C TYR A 11 2.93 19.81 -4.59
N GLY A 12 2.58 20.91 -3.92
CA GLY A 12 1.37 21.72 -4.16
C GLY A 12 -0.04 21.12 -4.19
N LEU A 13 -0.25 19.83 -3.96
CA LEU A 13 -1.56 19.20 -3.83
C LEU A 13 -1.57 18.41 -2.52
N GLY A 14 -2.16 19.00 -1.48
CA GLY A 14 -2.05 18.56 -0.09
C GLY A 14 -2.46 17.11 0.13
N ARG A 15 -1.49 16.20 0.19
CA ARG A 15 -1.70 14.88 0.78
C ARG A 15 -1.75 15.06 2.29
N TRP A 16 -2.89 14.83 2.92
CA TRP A 16 -3.07 14.94 4.37
C TRP A 16 -2.49 13.75 5.17
N GLY A 17 -1.78 12.83 4.51
CA GLY A 17 -1.24 11.62 5.13
C GLY A 17 0.25 11.43 4.87
N LYS A 18 0.90 10.67 5.76
CA LYS A 18 2.30 10.25 5.63
C LYS A 18 2.39 8.93 4.87
N GLU A 19 2.99 8.95 3.69
CA GLU A 19 3.31 7.73 2.95
C GLU A 19 4.47 7.01 3.64
N ILE A 20 4.19 5.81 4.18
CA ILE A 20 5.21 4.97 4.82
C ILE A 20 5.97 4.14 3.79
N ILE A 21 5.29 3.70 2.74
CA ILE A 21 5.81 2.81 1.71
C ILE A 21 5.30 3.36 0.37
N PRO A 22 6.17 3.62 -0.62
CA PRO A 22 5.74 4.11 -1.93
C PRO A 22 4.72 3.18 -2.59
N TYR A 23 3.69 3.74 -3.22
CA TYR A 23 2.80 2.99 -4.08
C TYR A 23 3.58 2.31 -5.23
N ILE A 24 3.20 1.07 -5.57
CA ILE A 24 3.71 0.34 -6.73
C ILE A 24 2.52 -0.11 -7.57
N GLU A 25 2.61 0.14 -8.86
CA GLU A 25 1.58 -0.24 -9.83
C GLU A 25 1.32 -1.76 -9.85
N PRO A 26 0.04 -2.20 -9.93
CA PRO A 26 -0.35 -3.59 -10.15
C PRO A 26 0.34 -4.23 -11.36
N LYS A 27 1.14 -5.27 -11.13
CA LYS A 27 1.79 -6.07 -12.17
C LYS A 27 1.53 -7.56 -11.93
N PRO A 28 0.29 -8.04 -12.12
CA PRO A 28 -0.06 -9.44 -11.89
C PRO A 28 0.74 -10.35 -12.84
N PRO A 29 1.47 -11.37 -12.34
CA PRO A 29 2.30 -12.22 -13.19
C PRO A 29 1.48 -13.21 -14.03
N VAL A 30 0.53 -13.92 -13.41
CA VAL A 30 -0.35 -14.92 -14.04
C VAL A 30 -1.71 -14.92 -13.36
N GLY A 31 -2.79 -15.01 -14.14
CA GLY A 31 -4.17 -15.11 -13.65
C GLY A 31 -4.78 -13.79 -13.21
N ILE A 32 -5.92 -13.89 -12.53
CA ILE A 32 -6.69 -12.75 -12.00
C ILE A 32 -6.29 -12.52 -10.53
N HIS A 33 -5.79 -11.33 -10.22
CA HIS A 33 -5.35 -10.93 -8.89
C HIS A 33 -6.30 -9.88 -8.32
N ARG A 34 -6.66 -10.04 -7.04
CA ARG A 34 -7.43 -9.05 -6.27
C ARG A 34 -6.48 -8.06 -5.62
N TYR A 35 -6.65 -6.78 -5.91
CA TYR A 35 -5.97 -5.68 -5.23
C TYR A 35 -6.96 -5.05 -4.26
N ILE A 36 -6.63 -5.10 -2.98
CA ILE A 36 -7.54 -4.72 -1.89
C ILE A 36 -7.02 -3.42 -1.26
N LEU A 37 -7.86 -2.39 -1.24
CA LEU A 37 -7.61 -1.16 -0.49
C LEU A 37 -8.47 -1.20 0.76
N VAL A 38 -7.81 -0.98 1.90
CA VAL A 38 -8.42 -1.10 3.22
C VAL A 38 -8.18 0.20 3.99
N LEU A 39 -9.25 0.77 4.51
CA LEU A 39 -9.19 1.97 5.35
C LEU A 39 -9.45 1.60 6.81
N PHE A 40 -8.56 2.05 7.68
CA PHE A 40 -8.65 1.88 9.12
C PHE A 40 -8.80 3.23 9.81
N GLU A 41 -9.54 3.25 10.92
CA GLU A 41 -9.51 4.40 11.82
C GLU A 41 -8.25 4.35 12.68
N GLN A 42 -7.57 5.49 12.77
CA GLN A 42 -6.52 5.70 13.75
C GLN A 42 -7.15 6.26 15.03
N LYS A 43 -6.98 5.57 16.17
CA LYS A 43 -7.49 6.05 17.48
C LYS A 43 -6.80 7.33 17.97
N GLY A 44 -5.71 7.71 17.32
CA GLY A 44 -4.91 8.90 17.59
C GLY A 44 -3.68 8.93 16.67
N PRO A 45 -2.80 9.93 16.82
CA PRO A 45 -1.59 10.02 16.02
C PRO A 45 -0.72 8.77 16.16
N ILE A 46 -0.38 8.14 15.04
CA ILE A 46 0.58 7.02 14.99
C ILE A 46 1.97 7.62 14.81
N GLY A 47 2.93 7.14 15.61
CA GLY A 47 4.33 7.56 15.54
C GLY A 47 5.04 7.13 14.24
N MET A 48 6.36 7.05 14.29
CA MET A 48 7.15 6.47 13.20
C MET A 48 6.78 5.00 13.01
N VAL A 49 6.18 4.67 11.86
CA VAL A 49 5.97 3.27 11.44
C VAL A 49 7.18 2.83 10.64
N GLU A 50 7.82 1.76 11.07
CA GLU A 50 8.94 1.18 10.33
C GLU A 50 8.47 0.56 9.02
N GLN A 51 9.25 0.77 7.96
CA GLN A 51 8.98 0.13 6.68
C GLN A 51 9.35 -1.35 6.78
N PRO A 52 8.46 -2.27 6.35
CA PRO A 52 8.81 -3.68 6.28
C PRO A 52 9.93 -3.88 5.26
N THR A 53 10.86 -4.77 5.56
CA THR A 53 12.00 -5.11 4.69
C THR A 53 11.58 -5.81 3.40
N SER A 54 10.38 -6.39 3.37
CA SER A 54 9.78 -7.04 2.20
C SER A 54 8.29 -6.73 2.12
N ARG A 55 7.79 -6.64 0.88
CA ARG A 55 6.34 -6.54 0.60
C ARG A 55 5.67 -7.91 0.49
N VAL A 56 6.47 -8.97 0.39
CA VAL A 56 5.98 -10.35 0.27
C VAL A 56 5.43 -10.81 1.62
N SER A 57 4.35 -11.59 1.59
CA SER A 57 3.73 -12.17 2.78
C SER A 57 3.17 -11.16 3.80
N PHE A 58 2.88 -9.92 3.38
CA PHE A 58 2.19 -8.94 4.22
C PHE A 58 0.81 -9.47 4.67
N LYS A 59 0.47 -9.26 5.95
CA LYS A 59 -0.80 -9.69 6.56
C LYS A 59 -1.52 -8.49 7.16
N THR A 60 -2.60 -8.05 6.51
CA THR A 60 -3.44 -6.93 6.94
C THR A 60 -3.91 -7.04 8.40
N PRO A 61 -4.41 -8.20 8.89
CA PRO A 61 -4.88 -8.31 10.28
C PRO A 61 -3.74 -8.17 11.31
N TYR A 62 -2.54 -8.65 10.97
CA TYR A 62 -1.39 -8.52 11.85
C TYR A 62 -0.96 -7.05 11.95
N PHE A 63 -0.91 -6.35 10.82
CA PHE A 63 -0.59 -4.92 10.76
C PHE A 63 -1.58 -4.06 11.54
N SER A 64 -2.88 -4.33 11.43
CA SER A 64 -3.90 -3.59 12.18
C SER A 64 -3.78 -3.80 13.69
N ASN A 65 -3.50 -5.04 14.11
CA ASN A 65 -3.30 -5.36 15.52
C ASN A 65 -2.04 -4.69 16.08
N GLN A 66 -0.93 -4.72 15.35
CA GLN A 66 0.34 -4.12 15.77
C GLN A 66 0.23 -2.61 15.97
N LEU A 67 -0.54 -1.92 15.12
CA LEU A 67 -0.74 -0.47 15.21
C LEU A 67 -2.00 -0.06 16.00
N ASN A 68 -2.68 -1.02 16.65
CA ASN A 68 -3.92 -0.80 17.38
C ASN A 68 -4.98 -0.03 16.56
N LEU A 69 -5.04 -0.33 15.27
CA LEU A 69 -6.05 0.19 14.35
C LEU A 69 -7.42 -0.41 14.69
N SER A 70 -8.49 0.34 14.46
CA SER A 70 -9.86 -0.17 14.66
C SER A 70 -10.24 -1.21 13.59
N LEU A 71 -11.49 -1.70 13.64
CA LEU A 71 -12.03 -2.54 12.57
C LEU A 71 -12.06 -1.77 11.24
N HIS A 72 -11.84 -2.46 10.12
CA HIS A 72 -11.86 -1.88 8.78
C HIS A 72 -13.11 -1.00 8.56
N MET A 73 -12.94 0.32 8.44
CA MET A 73 -14.05 1.25 8.21
C MET A 73 -14.60 1.11 6.79
N ALA A 74 -13.71 0.88 5.83
CA ALA A 74 -14.07 0.68 4.44
C ALA A 74 -13.09 -0.27 3.77
N THR A 75 -13.58 -1.03 2.78
CA THR A 75 -12.76 -1.90 1.95
C THR A 75 -13.31 -1.88 0.53
N ILE A 76 -12.42 -1.66 -0.43
CA ILE A 76 -12.73 -1.80 -1.85
C ILE A 76 -11.70 -2.75 -2.47
N TYR A 77 -12.08 -3.42 -3.54
CA TYR A 77 -11.14 -4.22 -4.30
C TYR A 77 -11.43 -4.12 -5.79
N PHE A 78 -10.41 -4.38 -6.59
CA PHE A 78 -10.55 -4.59 -8.02
C PHE A 78 -9.74 -5.81 -8.44
N ASN A 79 -10.20 -6.43 -9.52
CA ASN A 79 -9.48 -7.51 -10.18
C ASN A 79 -8.55 -6.91 -11.24
N SER A 80 -7.35 -7.46 -11.35
CA SER A 80 -6.41 -7.12 -12.41
C SER A 80 -5.72 -8.38 -12.90
N GLN A 81 -5.48 -8.45 -14.20
CA GLN A 81 -4.78 -9.53 -14.87
C GLN A 81 -3.76 -8.94 -15.82
N LYS A 82 -2.78 -9.75 -16.22
CA LYS A 82 -1.78 -9.33 -17.22
C LYS A 82 -2.50 -8.97 -18.52
N GLU A 83 -2.13 -7.83 -19.11
CA GLU A 83 -2.70 -7.41 -20.39
C GLU A 83 -2.46 -8.52 -21.44
N PRO A 84 -3.51 -8.96 -22.17
CA PRO A 84 -3.35 -9.90 -23.25
C PRO A 84 -2.43 -9.30 -24.31
N GLN A 85 -1.43 -10.07 -24.75
CA GLN A 85 -0.57 -9.62 -25.84
C GLN A 85 -1.44 -9.52 -27.11
N ALA A 86 -1.69 -8.30 -27.59
CA ALA A 86 -2.43 -8.10 -28.83
C ALA A 86 -1.64 -8.76 -29.98
N LYS A 87 -2.27 -9.72 -30.66
CA LYS A 87 -1.71 -10.27 -31.90
C LYS A 87 -1.79 -9.17 -32.96
N ARG A 88 -0.64 -8.59 -33.34
CA ARG A 88 -0.54 -7.77 -34.56
C ARG A 88 -0.72 -8.72 -35.74
N HIS A 89 -1.72 -8.47 -36.58
CA HIS A 89 -2.02 -9.23 -37.78
C HIS A 89 -1.69 -8.41 -39.02
#